data_AF-A5UVK4-F1
#
_entry.id   AF-A5UVK4-F1
#
_cell.length_a   1.000
_cell.length_b   1.000
_cell.length_c   1.000
_cell.angle_alpha   90.00
_cell.angle_beta   90.00
_cell.angle_gamma   90.00
#
_symmetry.space_group_name_H-M   'P 1'
#
loop_
_entity.id
_entity.type
_entity.pdbx_description
1 polymer ?
#
loop_
_entity_poly.entity_id
_entity_poly.type
_entity_poly.pdbx_seq_one_letter_code
_entity_poly.pdbx_strand_id
1 'polypeptide(L)'
;MQSLEAWLSAHGSALAQALDAQRSTICEEVSRRLAAEYPDLCPNLPSDDPELSQQIMFQQTPQRFHVILLAALRFHTLAVIEREYRWLWVIVQRFGVRRVHLLQQVRWYFEAAQAYTSLSREDRAWLTQLELAIEHMILTITAPSPATPRSYAGAVAP
;
A
#
# COMPACT_ATOMS: atom_id res chain seq x y z
N MET A 1 -17.01 -21.63 3.51
CA MET A 1 -16.29 -20.40 3.16
C MET A 1 -14.91 -20.79 2.66
N GLN A 2 -14.54 -20.43 1.44
CA GLN A 2 -13.17 -20.56 0.95
C GLN A 2 -12.28 -19.55 1.68
N SER A 3 -11.02 -19.88 1.97
CA SER A 3 -10.05 -18.93 2.53
C SER A 3 -9.47 -18.02 1.43
N LEU A 4 -8.93 -16.86 1.80
CA LEU A 4 -8.28 -15.95 0.85
C LEU A 4 -7.12 -16.63 0.11
N GLU A 5 -6.33 -17.45 0.80
CA GLU A 5 -5.22 -18.22 0.20
C GLU A 5 -5.71 -19.25 -0.84
N ALA A 6 -6.80 -19.96 -0.52
CA ALA A 6 -7.40 -20.93 -1.44
C ALA A 6 -8.00 -20.22 -2.66
N TRP A 7 -8.55 -19.02 -2.50
CA TRP A 7 -9.02 -18.22 -3.63
C TRP A 7 -7.87 -17.67 -4.47
N LEU A 8 -6.83 -17.10 -3.83
CA LEU A 8 -5.63 -16.62 -4.51
C LEU A 8 -5.00 -17.73 -5.36
N SER A 9 -4.92 -18.96 -4.84
CA SER A 9 -4.36 -20.09 -5.58
C SER A 9 -5.15 -20.45 -6.84
N ALA A 10 -6.46 -20.22 -6.86
CA ALA A 10 -7.32 -20.54 -7.99
C ALA A 10 -7.48 -19.38 -8.99
N HIS A 11 -7.50 -18.13 -8.51
CA HIS A 11 -7.86 -16.96 -9.32
C HIS A 11 -6.74 -15.92 -9.45
N GLY A 12 -5.70 -15.99 -8.60
CA GLY A 12 -4.70 -14.94 -8.45
C GLY A 12 -3.96 -14.61 -9.75
N SER A 13 -3.55 -15.63 -10.51
CA SER A 13 -2.86 -15.42 -11.79
C SER A 13 -3.74 -14.74 -12.85
N ALA A 14 -5.01 -15.16 -12.97
CA ALA A 14 -5.95 -14.56 -13.92
C ALA A 14 -6.31 -13.12 -13.54
N LEU A 15 -6.55 -12.87 -12.24
CA LEU A 15 -6.79 -11.53 -11.75
C LEU A 15 -5.56 -10.63 -11.94
N ALA A 16 -4.36 -11.13 -11.69
CA ALA A 16 -3.12 -10.38 -11.92
C ALA A 16 -3.03 -9.92 -13.38
N GLN A 17 -3.33 -10.80 -14.33
CA GLN A 17 -3.35 -10.44 -15.75
C GLN A 17 -4.40 -9.38 -16.08
N ALA A 18 -5.62 -9.50 -15.51
CA ALA A 18 -6.69 -8.54 -15.72
C ALA A 18 -6.33 -7.14 -15.19
N LEU A 19 -5.71 -7.08 -14.00
CA LEU A 19 -5.25 -5.81 -13.41
C LEU A 19 -4.08 -5.21 -14.20
N ASP A 20 -3.12 -6.03 -14.63
CA ASP A 20 -1.94 -5.58 -15.40
C ASP A 20 -2.35 -4.96 -16.75
N ALA A 21 -3.40 -5.50 -17.38
CA ALA A 21 -3.98 -4.92 -18.60
C ALA A 21 -4.53 -3.49 -18.41
N GLN A 22 -4.88 -3.11 -17.18
CA GLN A 22 -5.39 -1.79 -16.82
C GLN A 22 -4.37 -0.96 -16.02
N ARG A 23 -3.10 -1.39 -15.99
CA ARG A 23 -2.04 -0.78 -15.16
C ARG A 23 -1.94 0.73 -15.32
N SER A 24 -1.86 1.22 -16.57
CA SER A 24 -1.68 2.67 -16.85
C SER A 24 -2.83 3.47 -16.26
N THR A 25 -4.07 3.10 -16.62
CA THR A 25 -5.29 3.79 -16.19
C THR A 25 -5.45 3.79 -14.66
N ILE A 26 -5.22 2.64 -14.02
CA ILE A 26 -5.31 2.53 -12.55
C ILE A 26 -4.24 3.42 -11.89
N CYS A 27 -2.98 3.33 -12.34
CA CYS A 27 -1.89 4.07 -11.71
C CYS A 27 -1.99 5.58 -11.94
N GLU A 28 -2.42 6.01 -13.12
CA GLU A 28 -2.64 7.43 -13.45
C GLU A 28 -3.73 8.04 -12.56
N GLU A 29 -4.86 7.35 -12.38
CA GLU A 29 -5.95 7.84 -11.53
C GLU A 29 -5.49 8.00 -10.07
N VAL A 30 -4.75 7.03 -9.53
CA VAL A 30 -4.22 7.13 -8.16
C VAL A 30 -3.17 8.24 -8.05
N SER A 31 -2.28 8.37 -9.05
CA SER A 31 -1.26 9.44 -9.08
C SER A 31 -1.90 10.83 -9.07
N ARG A 32 -2.94 11.02 -9.89
CA ARG A 32 -3.71 12.26 -9.97
C ARG A 32 -4.36 12.61 -8.63
N ARG A 33 -4.95 11.63 -7.94
CA ARG A 33 -5.55 11.82 -6.61
C ARG A 33 -4.50 12.16 -5.54
N LEU A 34 -3.36 11.47 -5.54
CA LEU A 34 -2.26 11.78 -4.62
C LEU A 34 -1.80 13.24 -4.77
N ALA A 35 -1.60 13.71 -6.00
CA ALA A 35 -1.17 15.07 -6.27
C ALA A 35 -2.21 16.13 -5.87
N ALA A 36 -3.51 15.83 -6.07
CA ALA A 36 -4.59 16.76 -5.76
C ALA A 36 -4.87 16.86 -4.26
N GLU A 37 -4.88 15.74 -3.55
CA GLU A 37 -5.29 15.67 -2.14
C GLU A 37 -4.13 15.90 -1.17
N TYR A 38 -2.90 15.60 -1.60
CA TYR A 38 -1.70 15.71 -0.76
C TYR A 38 -0.57 16.50 -1.43
N PRO A 39 -0.82 17.75 -1.88
CA PRO A 39 0.17 18.56 -2.59
C PRO A 39 1.42 18.88 -1.74
N ASP A 40 1.32 18.80 -0.41
CA ASP A 40 2.42 19.10 0.51
C ASP A 40 3.18 17.84 1.00
N LEU A 41 2.87 16.65 0.47
CA LEU A 41 3.52 15.41 0.88
C LEU A 41 4.95 15.32 0.34
N CYS A 42 5.88 14.74 1.08
CA CYS A 42 7.30 14.69 0.73
C CYS A 42 8.00 16.08 0.66
N PRO A 43 7.83 16.97 1.65
CA PRO A 43 8.33 18.35 1.60
C PRO A 43 9.87 18.46 1.65
N ASN A 44 10.58 17.39 2.01
CA ASN A 44 12.03 17.37 2.23
C ASN A 44 12.77 16.46 1.24
N LEU A 45 12.32 16.40 -0.03
CA LEU A 45 13.03 15.61 -1.04
C LEU A 45 14.39 16.28 -1.33
N PRO A 46 15.52 15.58 -1.14
CA PRO A 46 16.84 16.12 -1.48
C PRO A 46 16.99 16.10 -3.00
N SER A 47 16.60 17.20 -3.64
CA SER A 47 16.66 17.36 -5.09
C SER A 47 16.92 18.82 -5.46
N ASP A 48 17.62 19.02 -6.57
CA ASP A 48 17.80 20.33 -7.21
C ASP A 48 16.44 20.89 -7.69
N ASP A 49 15.47 20.00 -7.96
CA ASP A 49 14.07 20.31 -8.25
C ASP A 49 13.14 19.46 -7.35
N PRO A 50 12.69 20.01 -6.21
CA PRO A 50 11.80 19.32 -5.28
C PRO A 50 10.41 19.03 -5.85
N GLU A 51 9.88 19.92 -6.70
CA GLU A 51 8.54 19.77 -7.28
C GLU A 51 8.51 18.63 -8.30
N LEU A 52 9.51 18.56 -9.19
CA LEU A 52 9.64 17.45 -10.12
C LEU A 52 9.86 16.12 -9.39
N SER A 53 10.67 16.11 -8.33
CA SER A 53 10.89 14.90 -7.52
C SER A 53 9.60 14.43 -6.84
N GLN A 54 8.78 15.35 -6.35
CA GLN A 54 7.49 15.03 -5.76
C GLN A 54 6.54 14.45 -6.80
N GLN A 55 6.46 15.04 -7.99
CA GLN A 55 5.64 14.52 -9.10
C GLN A 55 6.07 13.09 -9.50
N ILE A 56 7.38 12.85 -9.62
CA ILE A 56 7.93 11.52 -9.90
C ILE A 56 7.53 10.54 -8.79
N MET A 57 7.59 10.95 -7.52
CA MET A 57 7.19 10.10 -6.40
C MET A 57 5.70 9.74 -6.45
N PHE A 58 4.82 10.70 -6.77
CA PHE A 58 3.39 10.44 -6.93
C PHE A 58 3.08 9.51 -8.09
N GLN A 59 3.84 9.57 -9.19
CA GLN A 59 3.71 8.63 -10.32
C GLN A 59 4.24 7.23 -9.97
N GLN A 60 5.39 7.14 -9.31
CA GLN A 60 6.03 5.86 -9.00
C GLN A 60 5.33 5.08 -7.88
N THR A 61 4.71 5.78 -6.93
CA THR A 61 4.06 5.15 -5.76
C THR A 61 2.99 4.13 -6.16
N PRO A 62 1.96 4.47 -6.95
CA PRO A 62 0.97 3.49 -7.38
C PRO A 62 1.55 2.41 -8.30
N GLN A 63 2.56 2.73 -9.11
CA GLN A 63 3.23 1.73 -9.96
C GLN A 63 3.97 0.67 -9.14
N ARG A 64 4.67 1.07 -8.08
CA ARG A 64 5.35 0.14 -7.17
C ARG A 64 4.34 -0.73 -6.43
N PHE A 65 3.28 -0.12 -5.91
CA PHE A 65 2.20 -0.88 -5.27
C PHE A 65 1.55 -1.88 -6.23
N HIS A 66 1.28 -1.48 -7.47
CA HIS A 66 0.74 -2.34 -8.52
C HIS A 66 1.63 -3.59 -8.73
N VAL A 67 2.94 -3.40 -8.90
CA VAL A 67 3.89 -4.50 -9.09
C VAL A 67 3.91 -5.46 -7.89
N ILE A 68 3.91 -4.93 -6.67
CA ILE A 68 3.89 -5.74 -5.44
C ILE A 68 2.57 -6.53 -5.36
N LEU A 69 1.44 -5.91 -5.68
CA LEU A 69 0.14 -6.58 -5.70
C LEU A 69 0.11 -7.71 -6.73
N LEU A 70 0.60 -7.47 -7.95
CA LEU A 70 0.68 -8.52 -8.97
C LEU A 70 1.58 -9.68 -8.53
N ALA A 71 2.68 -9.39 -7.83
CA ALA A 71 3.54 -10.43 -7.27
C ALA A 71 2.78 -11.24 -6.21
N ALA A 72 2.09 -10.59 -5.28
CA ALA A 72 1.28 -11.25 -4.27
C ALA A 72 0.19 -12.16 -4.88
N LEU A 73 -0.47 -11.68 -5.92
CA LEU A 73 -1.48 -12.43 -6.68
C LEU A 73 -0.87 -13.62 -7.42
N ARG A 74 0.30 -13.48 -8.06
CA ARG A 74 0.96 -14.57 -8.83
C ARG A 74 1.62 -15.62 -7.92
N PHE A 75 2.13 -15.21 -6.75
CA PHE A 75 2.70 -16.12 -5.75
C PHE A 75 1.67 -16.63 -4.75
N HIS A 76 0.40 -16.22 -4.90
CA HIS A 76 -0.72 -16.61 -4.04
C HIS A 76 -0.48 -16.34 -2.55
N THR A 77 0.21 -15.24 -2.22
CA THR A 77 0.57 -14.90 -0.85
C THR A 77 0.62 -13.40 -0.63
N LEU A 78 0.17 -12.95 0.54
CA LEU A 78 0.28 -11.55 0.95
C LEU A 78 1.57 -11.21 1.70
N ALA A 79 2.42 -12.22 1.98
CA ALA A 79 3.66 -12.03 2.71
C ALA A 79 4.61 -11.02 2.05
N VAL A 80 4.58 -10.92 0.71
CA VAL A 80 5.37 -9.92 -0.04
C VAL A 80 4.88 -8.51 0.29
N ILE A 81 3.57 -8.28 0.29
CA ILE A 81 2.99 -6.96 0.64
C ILE A 81 3.31 -6.59 2.08
N GLU A 82 3.15 -7.53 3.02
CA GLU A 82 3.43 -7.29 4.43
C GLU A 82 4.90 -6.88 4.64
N ARG A 83 5.84 -7.63 4.03
CA ARG A 83 7.27 -7.35 4.09
C ARG A 83 7.59 -5.96 3.55
N GLU A 84 7.03 -5.60 2.40
CA GLU A 84 7.24 -4.29 1.78
C GLU A 84 6.73 -3.16 2.68
N TYR A 85 5.54 -3.29 3.28
CA TYR A 85 5.04 -2.25 4.20
C TYR A 85 5.87 -2.14 5.49
N ARG A 86 6.38 -3.25 6.04
CA ARG A 86 7.28 -3.21 7.20
C ARG A 86 8.55 -2.42 6.92
N TRP A 87 9.15 -2.63 5.75
CA TRP A 87 10.33 -1.87 5.33
C TRP A 87 10.00 -0.42 4.98
N LEU A 88 8.94 -0.21 4.19
CA LEU A 88 8.50 1.11 3.71
C LEU A 88 8.20 2.05 4.88
N TRP A 89 7.48 1.57 5.90
CA TRP A 89 7.05 2.40 7.03
C TRP A 89 8.21 3.06 7.77
N VAL A 90 9.33 2.34 7.94
CA VAL A 90 10.56 2.87 8.58
C VAL A 90 11.12 4.08 7.83
N ILE A 91 10.88 4.17 6.52
CA ILE A 91 11.46 5.18 5.64
C ILE A 91 10.49 6.34 5.43
N VAL A 92 9.24 6.06 5.10
CA VAL A 92 8.32 7.08 4.56
C VAL A 92 7.90 8.13 5.58
N GLN A 93 7.97 7.82 6.87
CA GLN A 93 7.65 8.76 7.94
C GLN A 93 8.52 10.03 7.88
N ARG A 94 9.79 9.92 7.46
CA ARG A 94 10.69 11.08 7.33
C ARG A 94 10.28 12.06 6.22
N PHE A 95 9.40 11.63 5.33
CA PHE A 95 8.85 12.41 4.23
C PHE A 95 7.40 12.89 4.51
N GLY A 96 6.97 12.85 5.77
CA GLY A 96 5.63 13.31 6.16
C GLY A 96 4.50 12.32 5.83
N VAL A 97 4.84 11.11 5.36
CA VAL A 97 3.85 10.06 5.11
C VAL A 97 3.31 9.53 6.43
N ARG A 98 1.99 9.61 6.58
CA ARG A 98 1.24 9.11 7.74
C ARG A 98 0.45 7.87 7.33
N ARG A 99 0.05 7.08 8.33
CA ARG A 99 -0.82 5.90 8.15
C ARG A 99 -2.02 6.19 7.24
N VAL A 100 -2.68 7.34 7.43
CA VAL A 100 -3.85 7.73 6.63
C VAL A 100 -3.53 7.84 5.14
N HIS A 101 -2.34 8.29 4.75
CA HIS A 101 -1.95 8.39 3.34
C HIS A 101 -1.76 6.99 2.71
N LEU A 102 -1.18 6.04 3.46
CA LEU A 102 -1.02 4.66 2.99
C LEU A 102 -2.38 3.97 2.79
N LEU A 103 -3.27 4.10 3.78
CA LEU A 103 -4.64 3.56 3.69
C LEU A 103 -5.38 4.17 2.50
N GLN A 104 -5.30 5.48 2.32
CA GLN A 104 -6.01 6.16 1.25
C GLN A 104 -5.49 5.76 -0.14
N GLN A 105 -4.16 5.59 -0.29
CA GLN A 105 -3.56 5.12 -1.53
C GLN A 105 -4.00 3.70 -1.89
N VAL A 106 -4.08 2.79 -0.91
CA VAL A 106 -4.62 1.44 -1.11
C VAL A 106 -6.08 1.51 -1.55
N ARG A 107 -6.90 2.26 -0.82
CA ARG A 107 -8.32 2.41 -1.13
C ARG A 107 -8.56 2.95 -2.55
N TRP A 108 -7.88 4.04 -2.92
CA TRP A 108 -8.02 4.60 -4.28
C TRP A 108 -7.55 3.65 -5.36
N TYR A 109 -6.51 2.85 -5.09
CA TYR A 109 -6.08 1.82 -6.04
C TYR A 109 -7.17 0.77 -6.25
N PHE A 110 -7.78 0.27 -5.18
CA PHE A 110 -8.84 -0.74 -5.27
C PHE A 110 -10.14 -0.20 -5.85
N GLU A 111 -10.51 1.05 -5.56
CA GLU A 111 -11.59 1.77 -6.23
C GLU A 111 -11.35 1.85 -7.75
N ALA A 112 -10.15 2.27 -8.18
CA ALA A 112 -9.79 2.34 -9.59
C ALA A 112 -9.76 0.96 -10.24
N ALA A 113 -9.20 -0.06 -9.58
CA ALA A 113 -9.17 -1.43 -10.08
C ALA A 113 -10.59 -1.97 -10.34
N GLN A 114 -11.53 -1.73 -9.42
CA GLN A 114 -12.93 -2.12 -9.58
C GLN A 114 -13.63 -1.34 -10.71
N ALA A 115 -13.28 -0.08 -10.91
CA ALA A 115 -13.89 0.75 -11.95
C ALA A 115 -13.41 0.39 -13.37
N TYR A 116 -12.11 0.14 -13.54
CA TYR A 116 -11.50 -0.01 -14.87
C TYR A 116 -11.32 -1.47 -15.31
N THR A 117 -11.38 -2.43 -14.38
CA THR A 117 -11.21 -3.85 -14.73
C THR A 117 -12.57 -4.54 -14.88
N SER A 118 -12.76 -5.27 -15.98
CA SER A 118 -13.94 -6.11 -16.18
C SER A 118 -13.86 -7.36 -15.28
N LEU A 119 -14.37 -7.22 -14.06
CA LEU A 119 -14.37 -8.27 -13.05
C LEU A 119 -15.75 -8.92 -12.89
N SER A 120 -15.76 -10.24 -12.68
CA SER A 120 -16.96 -10.97 -12.26
C SER A 120 -17.45 -10.47 -10.90
N ARG A 121 -18.71 -10.77 -10.55
CA ARG A 121 -19.25 -10.40 -9.23
C ARG A 121 -18.44 -11.04 -8.08
N GLU A 122 -17.98 -12.27 -8.30
CA GLU A 122 -17.16 -13.00 -7.34
C GLU A 122 -15.78 -12.35 -7.18
N ASP A 123 -15.09 -12.05 -8.29
CA ASP A 123 -13.76 -11.43 -8.23
C ASP A 123 -13.83 -10.04 -7.59
N ARG A 124 -14.91 -9.28 -7.80
CA ARG A 124 -15.14 -8.00 -7.10
C ARG A 124 -15.20 -8.17 -5.59
N ALA A 125 -15.98 -9.14 -5.11
CA ALA A 125 -16.11 -9.40 -3.68
C ALA A 125 -14.77 -9.80 -3.06
N TRP A 126 -13.99 -10.64 -3.75
CA TRP A 126 -12.66 -11.03 -3.29
C TRP A 126 -11.63 -9.91 -3.38
N LEU A 127 -11.75 -9.02 -4.37
CA LEU A 127 -10.91 -7.85 -4.47
C LEU A 127 -11.14 -6.90 -3.27
N THR A 128 -12.39 -6.77 -2.80
CA THR A 128 -12.70 -6.07 -1.53
C THR A 128 -12.10 -6.78 -0.31
N GLN A 129 -12.13 -8.12 -0.27
CA GLN A 129 -11.48 -8.86 0.83
C GLN A 129 -9.95 -8.66 0.82
N LEU A 130 -9.35 -8.57 -0.35
CA LEU A 130 -7.93 -8.30 -0.52
C LEU A 130 -7.55 -6.89 -0.07
N GLU A 131 -8.36 -5.89 -0.41
CA GLU A 131 -8.25 -4.52 0.08
C GLU A 131 -8.25 -4.49 1.61
N LEU A 132 -9.28 -5.06 2.24
CA LEU A 132 -9.42 -5.11 3.70
C LEU A 132 -8.25 -5.83 4.38
N ALA A 133 -7.75 -6.91 3.78
CA ALA A 133 -6.59 -7.62 4.31
C ALA A 133 -5.33 -6.74 4.30
N ILE A 134 -5.10 -5.99 3.22
CA ILE A 134 -3.95 -5.08 3.10
C ILE A 134 -4.11 -3.88 4.04
N GLU A 135 -5.31 -3.32 4.17
CA GLU A 135 -5.59 -2.26 5.14
C GLU A 135 -5.30 -2.72 6.56
N HIS A 136 -5.73 -3.93 6.93
CA HIS A 136 -5.45 -4.50 8.24
C HIS A 136 -3.94 -4.69 8.49
N MET A 137 -3.18 -5.09 7.47
CA MET A 137 -1.71 -5.14 7.55
C MET A 137 -1.13 -3.76 7.82
N ILE A 138 -1.56 -2.73 7.09
CA ILE A 138 -1.10 -1.35 7.29
C ILE A 138 -1.41 -0.90 8.72
N LEU A 139 -2.64 -1.12 9.21
CA LEU A 139 -3.04 -0.78 10.57
C LEU A 139 -2.15 -1.45 11.62
N THR A 140 -1.86 -2.74 11.43
CA THR A 140 -1.03 -3.53 12.35
C THR A 140 0.43 -3.10 12.32
N ILE A 141 1.03 -2.95 11.13
CA ILE A 141 2.43 -2.58 10.95
C ILE A 141 2.70 -1.17 11.47
N THR A 142 1.76 -0.25 11.24
CA THR A 142 1.93 1.16 11.63
C THR A 142 1.42 1.44 13.04
N ALA A 143 0.90 0.45 13.76
CA ALA A 143 0.51 0.60 15.16
C ALA A 143 1.72 1.10 15.98
N PRO A 144 1.52 2.04 16.92
CA PRO A 144 2.60 2.43 17.82
C PRO A 144 3.08 1.19 18.58
N SER A 145 4.39 0.96 18.63
CA SER A 145 4.94 -0.12 19.45
C SER A 145 4.47 0.08 20.89
N PRO A 146 3.97 -0.97 21.57
CA PRO A 146 3.68 -0.84 22.99
C PRO A 146 4.97 -0.42 23.67
N ALA A 147 4.95 0.76 24.29
CA ALA A 147 6.12 1.32 24.96
C ALA A 147 6.65 0.28 25.94
N THR A 148 7.90 -0.16 25.76
CA THR A 148 8.60 -0.86 26.85
C THR A 148 8.70 0.15 27.99
N PRO A 149 8.10 -0.08 29.16
CA PRO A 149 8.28 0.83 30.28
C PRO A 149 9.77 0.90 30.59
N ARG A 150 10.36 2.10 30.47
CA ARG A 150 11.72 2.35 30.96
C ARG A 150 11.72 2.07 32.46
N SER A 151 12.20 0.89 32.84
CA SER A 151 12.61 0.62 34.22
C SER A 151 13.80 1.53 34.52
N TYR A 152 13.53 2.70 35.12
CA TYR A 152 14.54 3.45 35.85
C TYR A 152 14.76 2.75 37.19
N ALA A 153 15.50 1.63 37.16
CA ALA A 153 16.10 1.05 38.35
C ALA A 153 17.59 1.39 38.33
N GLY A 154 17.94 2.44 39.07
CA GLY A 154 19.31 2.91 39.23
C GLY A 154 19.38 3.83 40.42
N ALA A 155 19.15 3.27 41.61
CA ALA A 155 19.35 3.93 42.88
C ALA A 155 20.80 4.41 43.00
N VAL A 156 21.00 5.71 43.19
CA VAL A 156 22.21 6.25 43.79
C VAL A 156 21.88 6.47 45.26
N ALA A 157 22.30 5.55 46.11
CA ALA A 157 22.37 5.78 47.54
C ALA A 157 23.76 6.37 47.87
N PRO A 158 23.84 7.36 48.78
CA PRO A 158 25.10 7.95 49.22
C PRO A 158 25.93 7.02 50.13
#